data_AF-A0A2H0QI42-F1
#
_entry.id   AF-A0A2H0QI42-F1
#
_cell.length_a   1.000
_cell.length_b   1.000
_cell.length_c   1.000
_cell.angle_alpha   90.00
_cell.angle_beta   90.00
_cell.angle_gamma   90.00
#
_symmetry.space_group_name_H-M   'P 1'
#
loop_
_entity.id
_entity.type
_entity.pdbx_description
1 polymer ?
#
loop_
_entity_poly.entity_id
_entity_poly.type
_entity_poly.pdbx_seq_one_letter_code
_entity_poly.pdbx_strand_id
1 'polypeptide(L)'
;MKEHLRQIGEKKFLLYAILFCFFGDLVLARYLFVKFADRQTFNEMLQIALNSQGTEMSGIAQADLDATFALIVNTLLFFLTLMILLHLINYFFFSKKKNFAFRYVTALVWVGSPSCIMLGLSYVRMPIVSLIFIVQGILYGYVARGLWNYPWDKN
;
A
#
# COMPACT_ATOMS: atom_id res chain seq x y z
N MET A 1 -19.46 3.30 -18.59
CA MET A 1 -18.66 3.93 -17.50
C MET A 1 -18.86 5.45 -17.41
N LYS A 2 -18.70 6.23 -18.49
CA LYS A 2 -18.94 7.70 -18.45
C LYS A 2 -20.34 8.10 -17.97
N GLU A 3 -21.36 7.37 -18.44
CA GLU A 3 -22.76 7.60 -18.07
C GLU A 3 -23.05 7.25 -16.61
N HIS A 4 -22.50 6.13 -16.13
CA HIS A 4 -22.55 5.74 -14.72
C HIS A 4 -21.86 6.77 -13.81
N LEU A 5 -20.69 7.29 -14.19
CA LEU A 5 -20.01 8.35 -13.44
C LEU A 5 -20.87 9.62 -13.37
N ARG A 6 -21.48 10.06 -14.49
CA ARG A 6 -22.42 11.19 -14.50
C ARG A 6 -23.61 10.99 -13.56
N GLN A 7 -24.15 9.77 -13.47
CA GLN A 7 -25.28 9.44 -12.58
C GLN A 7 -24.88 9.44 -11.10
N ILE A 8 -23.67 8.99 -10.76
CA ILE A 8 -23.14 9.00 -9.39
C ILE A 8 -22.94 10.43 -8.91
N GLY A 9 -22.40 11.29 -9.77
CA GLY A 9 -22.08 12.67 -9.43
C GLY A 9 -20.78 12.80 -8.63
N GLU A 10 -20.19 14.00 -8.69
CA GLU A 10 -18.83 14.26 -8.21
C GLU A 10 -18.64 13.99 -6.71
N LYS A 11 -19.60 14.40 -5.86
CA LYS A 11 -19.51 14.22 -4.40
C LYS A 11 -19.43 12.75 -4.00
N LYS A 12 -20.26 11.89 -4.61
CA LYS A 12 -20.26 10.44 -4.33
C LYS A 12 -19.02 9.78 -4.91
N PHE A 13 -18.59 10.18 -6.10
CA PHE A 13 -17.32 9.70 -6.68
C PHE A 13 -16.13 9.99 -5.76
N LEU A 14 -16.05 11.21 -5.21
CA LEU A 14 -14.98 11.62 -4.31
C LEU A 14 -14.94 10.73 -3.05
N LEU A 15 -16.11 10.43 -2.47
CA LEU A 15 -16.21 9.51 -1.34
C LEU A 15 -15.71 8.10 -1.72
N TYR A 16 -16.17 7.54 -2.84
CA TYR A 16 -15.72 6.23 -3.31
C TYR A 16 -14.22 6.20 -3.60
N ALA A 17 -13.68 7.26 -4.18
CA ALA A 17 -12.24 7.37 -4.42
C ALA A 17 -11.45 7.29 -3.11
N ILE A 18 -11.85 8.05 -2.09
CA ILE A 18 -11.21 8.00 -0.77
C ILE A 18 -11.34 6.59 -0.16
N LEU A 19 -12.54 5.99 -0.17
CA LEU A 19 -12.76 4.67 0.40
C LEU A 19 -11.92 3.59 -0.29
N PHE A 20 -11.87 3.60 -1.62
CA PHE A 20 -11.12 2.61 -2.39
C PHE A 20 -9.62 2.78 -2.23
N CYS A 21 -9.12 4.02 -2.17
CA CYS A 21 -7.70 4.26 -1.92
C CYS A 21 -7.32 3.89 -0.49
N PHE A 22 -8.12 4.28 0.50
CA PHE A 22 -7.86 3.93 1.91
C PHE A 22 -7.89 2.42 2.15
N PHE A 23 -8.85 1.71 1.54
CA PHE A 23 -8.87 0.25 1.61
C PHE A 23 -7.60 -0.38 1.00
N GLY A 24 -7.12 0.17 -0.12
CA GLY A 24 -5.85 -0.23 -0.72
C GLY A 24 -4.64 0.00 0.18
N ASP A 25 -4.60 1.12 0.90
CA ASP A 25 -3.54 1.40 1.87
C ASP A 25 -3.53 0.36 3.01
N LEU A 26 -4.71 -0.04 3.50
CA LEU A 26 -4.82 -1.08 4.54
C LEU A 26 -4.37 -2.46 4.02
N VAL A 27 -4.75 -2.82 2.79
CA VAL A 27 -4.31 -4.07 2.14
C VAL A 27 -2.79 -4.09 2.00
N LEU A 28 -2.20 -3.00 1.49
CA LEU A 28 -0.74 -2.90 1.32
C LEU A 28 -0.02 -2.87 2.66
N ALA A 29 -0.51 -2.11 3.65
CA ALA A 29 0.09 -2.07 4.98
C ALA A 29 0.08 -3.44 5.64
N ARG A 30 -1.04 -4.18 5.55
CA ARG A 30 -1.13 -5.54 6.07
C ARG A 30 -0.17 -6.49 5.35
N TYR A 31 -0.08 -6.39 4.03
CA TYR A 31 0.86 -7.19 3.23
C TYR A 31 2.32 -6.93 3.62
N LEU A 32 2.72 -5.66 3.70
CA LEU A 32 4.08 -5.28 4.13
C LEU A 32 4.36 -5.77 5.55
N PHE A 33 3.41 -5.61 6.46
CA PHE A 33 3.56 -6.11 7.83
C PHE A 33 3.80 -7.62 7.85
N VAL A 34 2.93 -8.42 7.21
CA VAL A 34 3.08 -9.88 7.20
C VAL A 34 4.37 -10.32 6.53
N LYS A 35 4.81 -9.62 5.48
CA LYS A 35 6.02 -9.97 4.74
C LYS A 35 7.32 -9.66 5.49
N PHE A 36 7.35 -8.55 6.23
CA PHE A 36 8.58 -8.07 6.88
C PHE A 36 8.62 -8.28 8.39
N ALA A 37 7.49 -8.54 9.04
CA ALA A 37 7.42 -8.92 10.46
C ALA A 37 7.48 -10.45 10.66
N ASP A 38 8.04 -11.18 9.69
CA ASP A 38 8.23 -12.62 9.77
C ASP A 38 9.62 -12.96 10.36
N ARG A 39 9.62 -13.75 11.43
CA ARG A 39 10.86 -14.08 12.16
C ARG A 39 11.79 -14.96 11.33
N GLN A 40 11.22 -15.86 10.53
CA GLN A 40 12.00 -16.75 9.68
C GLN A 40 12.75 -15.93 8.61
N THR A 41 12.03 -15.06 7.90
CA THR A 41 12.60 -14.14 6.91
C THR A 41 13.68 -13.26 7.51
N PHE A 42 13.48 -12.73 8.73
CA PHE A 42 14.51 -11.98 9.45
C PHE A 42 15.77 -12.81 9.67
N ASN A 43 15.64 -14.04 10.16
CA ASN A 43 16.78 -14.91 10.43
C ASN A 43 17.52 -15.26 9.13
N GLU A 44 16.80 -15.55 8.04
CA GLU A 44 17.38 -15.84 6.73
C GLU A 44 18.17 -14.64 6.18
N MET A 45 17.59 -13.43 6.24
CA MET A 45 18.26 -12.20 5.78
C MET A 45 19.49 -11.88 6.63
N LEU A 46 19.39 -12.03 7.95
CA LEU A 46 20.51 -11.79 8.85
C LEU A 46 21.64 -12.80 8.62
N GLN A 47 21.31 -14.08 8.40
CA GLN A 47 22.31 -15.09 8.09
C GLN A 47 23.03 -14.81 6.76
N ILE A 48 22.30 -14.38 5.72
CA ILE A 48 22.91 -13.95 4.45
C ILE A 48 23.89 -12.79 4.68
N ALA A 49 23.49 -11.79 5.47
CA ALA A 49 24.32 -10.64 5.79
C ALA A 49 25.58 -11.04 6.60
N LEU A 50 25.44 -11.89 7.61
CA LEU A 50 26.56 -12.37 8.43
C LEU A 50 27.55 -13.23 7.63
N ASN A 51 27.04 -14.11 6.76
CA ASN A 51 27.87 -14.94 5.88
C ASN A 51 28.75 -14.09 4.96
N SER A 52 28.24 -12.94 4.49
CA SER A 52 29.04 -12.00 3.67
C SER A 52 30.20 -11.34 4.42
N GLN A 53 30.18 -11.40 5.76
CA GLN A 53 31.23 -10.87 6.64
C GLN A 53 32.08 -11.98 7.28
N GLY A 54 31.83 -13.25 6.95
CA GLY A 54 32.53 -14.40 7.55
C GLY A 54 32.14 -14.66 9.01
N THR A 55 31.00 -14.15 9.46
CA THR A 55 30.49 -14.31 10.83
C THR A 55 29.38 -15.33 10.87
N GLU A 56 29.32 -16.15 11.91
CA GLU A 56 28.21 -17.08 12.13
C GLU A 56 27.17 -16.53 13.12
N MET A 57 25.89 -16.84 12.86
CA MET A 57 24.78 -16.44 13.72
C MET A 57 24.84 -17.09 15.12
N SER A 58 25.49 -18.25 15.22
CA SER A 58 25.72 -19.01 16.47
C SER A 58 26.50 -18.21 17.53
N GLY A 59 27.30 -17.22 17.11
CA GLY A 59 28.08 -16.36 17.99
C GLY A 59 27.30 -15.17 18.58
N ILE A 60 26.03 -14.96 18.18
CA ILE A 60 25.21 -13.84 18.64
C ILE A 60 24.29 -14.32 19.76
N ALA A 61 24.22 -13.56 20.86
CA ALA A 61 23.32 -13.88 21.94
C ALA A 61 21.86 -13.80 21.46
N GLN A 62 21.05 -14.80 21.83
CA GLN A 62 19.64 -14.87 21.42
C GLN A 62 18.86 -13.61 21.84
N ALA A 63 19.20 -13.02 22.99
CA ALA A 63 18.62 -11.77 23.46
C ALA A 63 18.86 -10.59 22.49
N ASP A 64 20.04 -10.52 21.87
CA ASP A 64 20.36 -9.47 20.90
C ASP A 64 19.59 -9.67 19.60
N LEU A 65 19.39 -10.92 19.18
CA LEU A 65 18.57 -11.27 18.01
C LEU A 65 17.10 -10.90 18.23
N ASP A 66 16.56 -11.20 19.41
CA ASP A 66 15.20 -10.86 19.80
C ASP A 66 15.00 -9.35 19.88
N ALA A 67 15.93 -8.62 20.50
CA ALA A 67 15.89 -7.17 20.58
C ALA A 67 15.96 -6.52 19.19
N THR A 68 16.84 -7.01 18.32
CA THR A 68 16.97 -6.52 16.94
C THR A 68 15.71 -6.78 16.12
N PHE A 69 15.13 -7.97 16.22
CA PHE A 69 13.87 -8.30 15.55
C PHE A 69 12.72 -7.40 16.04
N ALA A 70 12.59 -7.23 17.36
CA ALA A 70 11.58 -6.36 17.95
C ALA A 70 11.74 -4.91 17.49
N LEU A 71 12.98 -4.41 17.40
CA LEU A 71 13.28 -3.07 16.88
C LEU A 71 12.81 -2.93 15.42
N ILE A 72 13.08 -3.92 14.56
CA ILE A 72 12.64 -3.91 13.16
C ILE A 72 11.12 -3.90 13.07
N VAL A 73 10.43 -4.76 13.82
CA VAL A 73 8.96 -4.84 13.82
C VAL A 73 8.33 -3.53 14.30
N ASN A 74 8.85 -2.94 15.38
CA ASN A 74 8.36 -1.66 15.90
C ASN A 74 8.60 -0.52 14.91
N THR A 75 9.77 -0.50 14.26
CA THR A 75 10.10 0.49 13.24
C THR A 75 9.18 0.35 12.02
N LEU A 76 8.92 -0.87 11.58
CA LEU A 76 7.98 -1.15 10.50
C LEU A 76 6.57 -0.65 10.84
N LEU A 77 6.07 -0.97 12.04
CA LEU A 77 4.77 -0.49 12.52
C LEU A 77 4.69 1.04 12.57
N PHE A 78 5.74 1.69 13.04
CA PHE A 78 5.83 3.14 13.07
C PHE A 78 5.73 3.74 11.66
N PHE A 79 6.51 3.24 10.71
CA PHE A 79 6.47 3.73 9.33
C PHE A 79 5.14 3.44 8.63
N LEU A 80 4.55 2.26 8.83
CA LEU A 80 3.23 1.94 8.28
C LEU A 80 2.16 2.88 8.85
N THR A 81 2.20 3.16 10.15
CA THR A 81 1.28 4.11 10.80
C THR A 81 1.46 5.52 10.23
N LEU A 82 2.69 5.99 10.13
CA LEU A 82 3.00 7.31 9.57
C LEU A 82 2.53 7.42 8.11
N MET A 83 2.75 6.38 7.31
CA MET A 83 2.26 6.30 5.94
C MET A 83 0.74 6.44 5.90
N ILE A 84 -0.01 5.65 6.68
CA ILE A 84 -1.48 5.77 6.74
C ILE A 84 -1.93 7.19 7.13
N LEU A 85 -1.27 7.82 8.09
CA LEU A 85 -1.59 9.21 8.49
C LEU A 85 -1.35 10.20 7.34
N LEU A 86 -0.24 10.08 6.61
CA LEU A 86 0.05 10.92 5.45
C LEU A 86 -0.99 10.74 4.33
N HIS A 87 -1.44 9.50 4.11
CA HIS A 87 -2.51 9.21 3.15
C HIS A 87 -3.83 9.86 3.59
N LEU A 88 -4.21 9.73 4.86
CA LEU A 88 -5.42 10.38 5.42
C LEU A 88 -5.39 11.90 5.27
N ILE A 89 -4.25 12.54 5.51
CA ILE A 89 -4.06 13.98 5.29
C ILE A 89 -4.29 14.32 3.80
N ASN A 90 -3.70 13.55 2.89
CA ASN A 90 -3.92 13.74 1.46
C ASN A 90 -5.39 13.54 1.07
N TYR A 91 -6.10 12.56 1.64
CA TYR A 91 -7.53 12.35 1.39
C TYR A 91 -8.40 13.50 1.90
N PHE A 92 -8.05 14.08 3.05
CA PHE A 92 -8.71 15.29 3.53
C PHE A 92 -8.54 16.45 2.55
N PHE A 93 -7.31 16.71 2.06
CA PHE A 93 -7.09 17.77 1.08
C PHE A 93 -7.70 17.47 -0.29
N PHE A 94 -7.74 16.19 -0.67
CA PHE A 94 -8.42 15.71 -1.86
C PHE A 94 -9.93 15.97 -1.76
N SER A 95 -10.55 15.78 -0.59
CA SER A 95 -11.95 16.11 -0.36
C SER A 95 -12.24 17.62 -0.42
N LYS A 96 -11.23 18.44 -0.18
CA LYS A 96 -11.26 19.89 -0.38
C LYS A 96 -10.82 20.32 -1.79
N LYS A 97 -10.68 19.37 -2.72
CA LYS A 97 -10.32 19.58 -4.13
C LYS A 97 -9.00 20.36 -4.32
N LYS A 98 -8.00 20.10 -3.47
CA LYS A 98 -6.68 20.74 -3.62
C LYS A 98 -5.88 20.08 -4.75
N ASN A 99 -5.25 20.89 -5.61
CA ASN A 99 -4.53 20.41 -6.79
C ASN A 99 -3.39 19.43 -6.47
N PHE A 100 -2.60 19.69 -5.42
CA PHE A 100 -1.51 18.77 -5.04
C PHE A 100 -2.07 17.39 -4.63
N ALA A 101 -3.17 17.36 -3.88
CA ALA A 101 -3.80 16.12 -3.44
C ALA A 101 -4.44 15.37 -4.61
N PHE A 102 -5.00 16.10 -5.60
CA PHE A 102 -5.47 15.50 -6.85
C PHE A 102 -4.33 14.82 -7.62
N ARG A 103 -3.19 15.50 -7.78
CA ARG A 103 -2.00 14.92 -8.43
C ARG A 103 -1.47 13.71 -7.67
N TYR A 104 -1.42 13.79 -6.34
CA TYR A 104 -1.04 12.68 -5.48
C TYR A 104 -1.94 11.46 -5.67
N VAL A 105 -3.27 11.62 -5.54
CA VAL A 105 -4.21 10.50 -5.71
C VAL A 105 -4.16 9.98 -7.14
N THR A 106 -4.02 10.84 -8.14
CA THR A 106 -3.85 10.44 -9.54
C THR A 106 -2.62 9.55 -9.70
N ALA A 107 -1.46 9.95 -9.19
CA ALA A 107 -0.25 9.14 -9.23
C ALA A 107 -0.43 7.81 -8.48
N LEU A 108 -1.03 7.85 -7.29
CA LEU A 108 -1.31 6.68 -6.46
C LEU A 108 -2.12 5.64 -7.23
N VAL A 109 -3.21 6.04 -7.88
CA VAL A 109 -4.09 5.07 -8.57
C VAL A 109 -3.54 4.60 -9.91
N TRP A 110 -2.77 5.45 -10.61
CA TRP A 110 -2.11 5.07 -11.86
C TRP A 110 -0.98 4.08 -11.66
N VAL A 111 -0.21 4.22 -10.57
CA VAL A 111 0.82 3.24 -10.20
C VAL A 111 0.19 2.03 -9.49
N GLY A 112 -0.75 2.28 -8.58
CA GLY A 112 -1.38 1.26 -7.76
C GLY A 112 -2.20 0.26 -8.55
N SER A 113 -2.92 0.71 -9.59
CA SER A 113 -3.74 -0.18 -10.44
C SER A 113 -2.92 -1.31 -11.08
N PRO A 114 -1.93 -1.04 -11.95
CA PRO A 114 -1.11 -2.09 -12.55
C PRO A 114 -0.29 -2.85 -11.51
N SER A 115 0.26 -2.17 -10.51
CA SER A 115 1.10 -2.83 -9.48
C SER A 115 0.31 -3.84 -8.66
N CYS A 116 -0.92 -3.51 -8.25
CA CYS A 116 -1.77 -4.44 -7.50
C CYS A 116 -2.21 -5.62 -8.38
N ILE A 117 -2.53 -5.41 -9.66
CA ILE A 117 -2.85 -6.52 -10.57
C ILE A 117 -1.64 -7.45 -10.72
N MET A 118 -0.44 -6.90 -10.99
CA MET A 118 0.78 -7.69 -11.13
C MET A 118 1.13 -8.45 -9.85
N LEU A 119 0.98 -7.81 -8.69
CA LEU A 119 1.17 -8.46 -7.40
C LEU A 119 0.14 -9.56 -7.16
N GLY A 120 -1.13 -9.35 -7.50
CA GLY A 120 -2.15 -10.39 -7.40
C GLY A 120 -1.86 -11.60 -8.28
N LEU A 121 -1.35 -11.38 -9.50
CA LEU A 121 -0.96 -12.46 -10.41
C LEU A 121 0.25 -13.27 -9.89
N SER A 122 1.20 -12.65 -9.18
CA SER A 122 2.32 -13.38 -8.59
C SER A 122 1.92 -14.29 -7.43
N TYR A 123 0.75 -14.06 -6.82
CA TYR A 123 0.19 -14.86 -5.74
C TYR A 123 -0.89 -15.85 -6.18
N VAL A 124 -0.91 -16.32 -7.43
CA VAL A 124 -1.94 -17.26 -7.95
C VAL A 124 -2.12 -18.54 -7.11
N ARG A 125 -1.06 -18.98 -6.40
CA ARG A 125 -1.11 -20.14 -5.48
C ARG A 125 -1.79 -19.83 -4.13
N MET A 126 -2.00 -18.56 -3.82
CA MET A 126 -2.71 -18.06 -2.64
C MET A 126 -3.97 -17.33 -3.11
N PRO A 127 -5.07 -18.05 -3.44
CA PRO A 127 -6.19 -17.49 -4.20
C PRO A 127 -6.84 -16.29 -3.54
N ILE A 128 -6.93 -16.28 -2.20
CA ILE A 128 -7.49 -15.15 -1.45
C ILE A 128 -6.62 -13.89 -1.59
N VAL A 129 -5.30 -14.02 -1.43
CA VAL A 129 -4.35 -12.90 -1.55
C VAL A 129 -4.34 -12.37 -2.99
N SER A 130 -4.31 -13.28 -3.97
CA SER A 130 -4.40 -12.95 -5.39
C SER A 130 -5.66 -12.14 -5.70
N LEU A 131 -6.82 -12.62 -5.26
CA LEU A 131 -8.10 -11.97 -5.49
C LEU A 131 -8.16 -10.58 -4.86
N ILE A 132 -7.71 -10.42 -3.61
CA ILE A 132 -7.70 -9.13 -2.91
C ILE A 132 -6.90 -8.09 -3.72
N PHE A 133 -5.71 -8.44 -4.19
CA PHE A 133 -4.87 -7.54 -4.97
C PHE A 133 -5.44 -7.22 -6.36
N ILE A 134 -6.01 -8.21 -7.06
CA ILE A 134 -6.65 -7.99 -8.36
C ILE A 134 -7.86 -7.06 -8.20
N VAL A 135 -8.72 -7.31 -7.21
CA VAL A 135 -9.89 -6.47 -6.91
C VAL A 135 -9.43 -5.05 -6.56
N GLN A 136 -8.41 -4.90 -5.72
CA GLN A 136 -7.86 -3.60 -5.38
C GLN A 136 -7.32 -2.86 -6.61
N GLY A 137 -6.63 -3.56 -7.51
CA GLY A 137 -6.17 -2.99 -8.77
C GLY A 137 -7.32 -2.49 -9.65
N ILE A 138 -8.42 -3.24 -9.73
CA ILE A 138 -9.64 -2.82 -10.44
C ILE A 138 -10.27 -1.59 -9.77
N LEU A 139 -10.33 -1.54 -8.44
CA LEU A 139 -10.83 -0.37 -7.70
C LEU A 139 -9.98 0.87 -7.98
N TYR A 140 -8.65 0.75 -7.98
CA TYR A 140 -7.76 1.83 -8.39
C TYR A 140 -7.99 2.24 -9.85
N GLY A 141 -8.18 1.29 -10.76
CA GLY A 141 -8.53 1.57 -12.16
C GLY A 141 -9.84 2.36 -12.30
N TYR A 142 -10.85 2.01 -11.49
CA TYR A 142 -12.11 2.77 -11.42
C TYR A 142 -11.88 4.22 -10.99
N VAL A 143 -11.07 4.44 -9.93
CA VAL A 143 -10.74 5.79 -9.46
C VAL A 143 -9.96 6.56 -10.53
N ALA A 144 -8.92 5.97 -11.12
CA ALA A 144 -8.11 6.58 -12.19
C ALA A 144 -9.00 7.06 -13.34
N ARG A 145 -9.96 6.21 -13.76
CA ARG A 145 -10.89 6.57 -14.82
C ARG A 145 -11.88 7.64 -14.41
N GLY A 146 -12.31 7.67 -13.15
CA GLY A 146 -13.16 8.73 -12.62
C GLY A 146 -12.45 10.09 -12.57
N LEU A 147 -11.19 10.14 -12.17
CA LEU A 147 -10.38 11.37 -12.15
C LEU A 147 -10.18 11.97 -13.54
N TRP A 148 -10.10 11.13 -14.59
CA TRP A 148 -10.08 11.60 -15.96
C TRP A 148 -11.36 12.33 -16.37
N ASN A 149 -12.52 11.91 -15.84
CA ASN A 149 -13.82 12.51 -16.17
C ASN A 149 -14.18 13.70 -15.26
N TYR A 150 -13.56 13.79 -14.08
CA TYR A 150 -13.66 14.92 -13.15
C TYR A 150 -12.30 15.58 -12.92
N PRO A 151 -11.68 16.18 -13.97
CA PRO A 151 -10.40 16.84 -13.81
C PRO A 151 -10.57 18.12 -12.99
N TRP A 152 -9.85 18.21 -11.86
CA TRP A 152 -9.84 19.41 -11.02
C TRP A 152 -8.71 20.39 -11.37
N ASP A 153 -7.81 19.99 -12.28
CA ASP A 153 -6.67 20.78 -12.78
C ASP A 153 -7.06 21.79 -13.89
N LYS A 154 -8.26 22.38 -13.81
CA LYS A 154 -8.75 23.37 -14.80
C LYS A 154 -8.85 24.80 -14.27
N ASN A 155 -8.16 25.09 -13.16
CA ASN A 155 -7.94 26.45 -12.66
C ASN A 155 -6.45 26.75 -12.69
#